data_AF-A0A7K4AEY8-F1
#
_entry.id   AF-A0A7K4AEY8-F1
#
_cell.length_a   1.000
_cell.length_b   1.000
_cell.length_c   1.000
_cell.angle_alpha   90.00
_cell.angle_beta   90.00
_cell.angle_gamma   90.00
#
_symmetry.space_group_name_H-M   'P 1'
#
loop_
_entity.id
_entity.type
_entity.pdbx_description
1 polymer ?
#
loop_
_entity_poly.entity_id
_entity_poly.type
_entity_poly.pdbx_seq_one_letter_code
_entity_poly.pdbx_strand_id
1 'polypeptide(L)' 'MEPRILRVGEKVTGRYSGMELGESRKFFWVKLGEEEFYLPKDVGNSLLKSHQMGNQLFTIQRQLDVYEIKPLIGALD' A
#
# COMPACT_ATOMS: atom_id res chain seq x y z
N MET A 1 4.93 -1.75 -16.66
CA MET A 1 3.91 -0.71 -16.46
C MET A 1 4.52 0.35 -15.57
N GLU A 2 4.31 1.64 -15.82
CA GLU A 2 4.75 2.66 -14.88
C GLU A 2 3.81 2.65 -13.66
N PRO A 3 4.33 2.71 -12.42
CA PRO A 3 3.50 2.67 -11.24
C PRO A 3 2.62 3.93 -11.20
N ARG A 4 1.34 3.76 -10.88
CA ARG A 4 0.36 4.86 -10.87
C ARG A 4 0.04 5.32 -9.45
N ILE A 5 -0.42 6.55 -9.28
CA ILE A 5 -1.01 6.98 -8.00
C ILE A 5 -2.47 6.51 -7.97
N LEU A 6 -2.92 5.94 -6.85
CA LEU A 6 -4.33 5.55 -6.69
C LEU A 6 -5.24 6.76 -6.89
N ARG A 7 -6.31 6.57 -7.66
CA ARG A 7 -7.35 7.59 -7.86
C ARG A 7 -8.24 7.69 -6.62
N VAL A 8 -8.91 8.82 -6.46
CA VAL A 8 -9.92 8.98 -5.41
C VAL A 8 -11.04 7.94 -5.59
N GLY A 9 -11.40 7.24 -4.52
CA GLY A 9 -12.37 6.15 -4.52
C GLY A 9 -11.79 4.80 -4.93
N GLU A 10 -10.55 4.76 -5.39
CA GLU A 10 -9.91 3.53 -5.82
C GLU A 10 -9.44 2.68 -4.63
N LYS A 11 -9.65 1.38 -4.74
CA LYS A 11 -9.31 0.38 -3.73
C LYS A 11 -8.48 -0.73 -4.37
N VAL A 12 -7.34 -1.02 -3.77
CA VAL A 12 -6.47 -2.13 -4.12
C VAL A 12 -6.38 -3.07 -2.94
N THR A 13 -6.45 -4.37 -3.18
CA THR A 13 -6.35 -5.39 -2.13
C THR A 13 -5.43 -6.48 -2.60
N GLY A 14 -4.47 -6.88 -1.75
CA GLY A 14 -3.51 -7.90 -2.11
C GLY A 14 -2.53 -8.20 -1.00
N ARG A 15 -1.63 -9.14 -1.28
CA ARG A 15 -0.53 -9.48 -0.38
C ARG A 15 0.60 -8.48 -0.58
N TYR A 16 1.18 -7.98 0.51
CA TYR A 16 2.39 -7.17 0.45
C TYR A 16 3.53 -7.99 -0.15
N SER A 17 4.13 -7.46 -1.22
CA SER A 17 5.21 -8.13 -1.95
C SER A 17 6.51 -7.32 -1.98
N GLY A 18 6.47 -6.06 -1.52
CA GLY A 18 7.63 -5.20 -1.41
C GLY A 18 7.29 -3.73 -1.61
N MET A 19 8.25 -2.87 -1.29
CA MET A 19 8.20 -1.47 -1.66
C MET A 19 9.61 -0.88 -1.76
N GLU A 20 9.76 0.15 -2.58
CA GLU A 20 11.02 0.88 -2.78
C GLU A 20 10.80 2.38 -2.62
N LEU A 21 11.73 3.06 -1.95
CA LEU A 21 11.67 4.52 -1.83
C LEU A 21 12.14 5.14 -3.15
N GLY A 22 11.26 5.86 -3.83
CA GLY A 22 11.60 6.49 -5.11
C GLY A 22 12.67 7.59 -4.95
N GLU A 23 13.29 7.98 -6.06
CA GLU A 23 14.44 8.91 -6.08
C GLU A 23 14.14 10.26 -5.40
N SER A 24 12.92 10.78 -5.58
CA SER A 24 12.47 12.03 -4.95
C SER A 24 12.34 11.93 -3.42
N ARG A 25 12.39 10.71 -2.86
CA ARG A 25 12.16 10.35 -1.46
C ARG A 25 10.81 10.81 -0.90
N LYS A 26 9.88 11.22 -1.76
CA LYS A 26 8.53 11.67 -1.40
C LYS A 26 7.49 10.54 -1.46
N PHE A 27 7.76 9.51 -2.26
CA PHE A 27 6.84 8.42 -2.52
C PHE A 27 7.55 7.07 -2.41
N PHE A 28 6.81 6.08 -1.93
CA PHE A 28 7.16 4.67 -2.07
C PHE A 28 6.48 4.10 -3.30
N TRP A 29 7.24 3.39 -4.13
CA TRP A 29 6.68 2.43 -5.07
C TRP A 29 6.32 1.17 -4.29
N VAL A 30 5.05 0.80 -4.29
CA VAL A 30 4.52 -0.34 -3.53
C VAL A 30 4.02 -1.41 -4.49
N LYS A 31 4.32 -2.67 -4.15
CA LYS A 31 3.79 -3.86 -4.83
C LYS A 31 2.84 -4.62 -3.90
N LEU A 32 1.58 -4.71 -4.30
CA LEU A 32 0.51 -5.39 -3.56
C LEU A 32 -0.15 -6.44 -4.47
N GLY A 33 0.29 -7.69 -4.38
CA GLY A 33 -0.08 -8.74 -5.33
C GLY A 33 0.47 -8.44 -6.72
N GLU A 34 -0.42 -8.37 -7.71
CA GLU A 34 -0.08 -8.00 -9.09
C GLU A 34 -0.15 -6.49 -9.34
N GLU A 35 -0.64 -5.71 -8.36
CA GLU A 35 -0.79 -4.26 -8.50
C GLU A 35 0.46 -3.52 -8.03
N GLU A 36 0.87 -2.52 -8.80
CA GLU A 36 2.01 -1.64 -8.54
C GLU A 36 1.58 -0.19 -8.58
N PHE A 37 1.82 0.55 -7.50
CA PHE A 37 1.37 1.94 -7.36
C PHE A 37 2.25 2.75 -6.42
N TYR A 38 2.13 4.07 -6.48
CA TYR A 38 2.82 4.99 -5.58
C TYR A 38 1.97 5.34 -4.36
N LEU A 39 2.59 5.31 -3.19
CA LEU A 39 2.05 5.87 -1.95
C LEU A 39 2.92 7.03 -1.45
N PRO A 40 2.32 8.08 -0.86
CA PRO A 40 3.07 9.06 -0.09
C PRO A 40 3.94 8.41 0.98
N LYS A 41 5.10 9.01 1.28
CA LYS A 41 6.10 8.45 2.22
C LYS A 41 5.50 8.07 3.57
N ASP A 42 4.67 8.92 4.15
CA ASP A 42 3.99 8.71 5.44
C ASP A 42 3.05 7.50 5.40
N VAL A 43 2.29 7.35 4.31
CA VAL A 43 1.39 6.23 4.07
C VAL A 43 2.19 4.92 3.88
N GLY A 44 3.23 4.95 3.05
CA GLY A 44 4.12 3.79 2.84
C GLY A 44 4.86 3.36 4.12
N ASN A 45 5.29 4.31 4.95
CA ASN A 45 5.85 3.99 6.28
C ASN A 45 4.84 3.27 7.18
N SER A 46 3.57 3.69 7.13
CA SER A 46 2.49 3.05 7.90
C SER A 46 2.23 1.62 7.41
N LEU A 47 2.24 1.41 6.10
CA LEU A 47 2.15 0.08 5.48
C LEU A 47 3.30 -0.83 5.92
N LEU A 48 4.55 -0.34 5.81
CA LEU A 48 5.74 -1.09 6.22
C LEU A 48 5.70 -1.46 7.69
N LYS A 49 5.34 -0.51 8.57
CA LYS A 49 5.20 -0.76 10.01
C LYS A 49 4.16 -1.86 10.26
N SER A 50 3.00 -1.79 9.61
CA SER A 50 1.98 -2.83 9.74
C SER A 50 2.47 -4.19 9.23
N HIS A 51 3.26 -4.23 8.17
CA HIS A 51 3.87 -5.46 7.65
C HIS A 51 4.91 -6.05 8.63
N GLN A 52 5.76 -5.20 9.22
CA GLN A 52 6.71 -5.59 10.25
C GLN A 52 6.03 -6.15 11.52
N MET A 53 4.76 -5.79 11.76
CA MET A 53 3.92 -6.38 12.80
C MET A 53 3.32 -7.75 12.41
N GLY A 54 3.67 -8.30 11.26
CA GLY A 54 3.24 -9.62 10.79
C GLY A 54 2.05 -9.61 9.82
N ASN A 55 1.50 -8.43 9.48
CA ASN A 55 0.40 -8.37 8.51
C ASN A 55 0.93 -8.60 7.08
N GLN A 56 0.25 -9.48 6.35
CA GLN A 56 0.66 -9.87 4.99
C GLN A 56 -0.34 -9.40 3.93
N LEU A 57 -1.62 -9.30 4.29
CA LEU A 57 -2.70 -8.89 3.39
C LEU A 57 -3.18 -7.49 3.74
N PHE A 58 -3.36 -6.65 2.74
CA PHE A 58 -3.79 -5.27 2.92
C PHE A 58 -4.89 -4.91 1.93
N THR A 59 -5.80 -4.07 2.39
CA THR A 59 -6.63 -3.24 1.54
C THR A 59 -6.14 -1.81 1.68
N ILE A 60 -5.79 -1.18 0.56
CA ILE A 60 -5.41 0.23 0.48
C ILE A 60 -6.45 0.95 -0.37
N GLN A 61 -7.08 1.97 0.19
CA GLN A 61 -8.08 2.78 -0.50
C GLN A 61 -7.72 4.25 -0.37
N ARG A 62 -7.81 5.00 -1.47
CA ARG A 62 -7.73 6.47 -1.41
C ARG A 62 -9.13 7.04 -1.24
N GLN A 63 -9.44 7.62 -0.08
CA GLN A 63 -10.69 8.33 0.19
C GLN A 63 -10.41 9.83 0.16
N LEU A 64 -11.03 10.56 -0.78
CA LEU A 64 -10.71 11.99 -1.02
C LEU A 64 -9.19 12.18 -1.22
N ASP A 65 -8.53 12.95 -0.34
CA ASP A 65 -7.08 13.17 -0.33
C ASP A 65 -6.31 12.37 0.74
N VAL A 66 -6.98 11.44 1.42
CA VAL A 66 -6.36 10.58 2.43
C VAL A 66 -6.32 9.12 1.99
N TYR A 67 -5.29 8.40 2.44
CA TYR A 67 -5.15 6.97 2.22
C TYR A 67 -5.55 6.21 3.48
N GLU A 68 -6.40 5.21 3.31
CA GLU A 68 -6.77 4.27 4.36
C GLU A 68 -6.07 2.92 4.10
N ILE A 69 -5.32 2.43 5.09
CA ILE A 69 -4.68 1.11 5.06
C ILE A 69 -5.38 0.23 6.10
N LYS A 70 -5.98 -0.86 5.64
CA LYS A 70 -6.60 -1.87 6.50
C LYS A 70 -5.85 -3.18 6.36
N PRO A 71 -5.16 -3.67 7.40
CA PRO A 71 -4.68 -5.04 7.39
C PRO A 71 -5.89 -5.98 7.38
N LEU A 72 -5.85 -6.99 6.51
CA LEU A 72 -6.80 -8.09 6.56
C LEU A 72 -6.22 -9.13 7.52
N ILE A 73 -6.72 -9.12 8.76
CA ILE A 73 -6.45 -10.19 9.71
C ILE A 73 -7.27 -11.39 9.25
N GLY A 74 -6.64 -12.32 8.55
CA GLY A 74 -7.25 -13.59 8.23
C GLY A 74 -7.36 -14.43 9.50
N ALA A 75 -8.58 -14.57 10.03
CA ALA A 75 -9.02 -15.90 10.45
C ALA A 75 -9.31 -16.67 9.15
N LEU A 76 -8.27 -17.30 8.60
CA LEU A 76 -8.43 -18.37 7.63
C LEU A 76 -8.19 -19.65 8.43
N ASP A 77 -9.25 -20.12 9.09
CA ASP A 77 -9.43 -21.54 9.40
C ASP A 77 -9.90 -22.26 8.13
#